data_AF-A0A969LA22-F1
#
_entry.id   AF-A0A969LA22-F1
#
_cell.length_a   1.000
_cell.length_b   1.000
_cell.length_c   1.000
_cell.angle_alpha   90.00
_cell.angle_beta   90.00
_cell.angle_gamma   90.00
#
_symmetry.space_group_name_H-M   'P 1'
#
loop_
_entity.id
_entity.type
_entity.pdbx_description
1 polymer ?
#
loop_
_entity_poly.entity_id
_entity_poly.type
_entity_poly.pdbx_seq_one_letter_code
_entity_poly.pdbx_strand_id
1 'polypeptide(L)' 'MDGWVSPRFGIRFRLAGGELTLYAPNGERFATYLEVLEQRDQERREKELALARAERLAAQLQALGIEPVA' A
#
# COMPACT_ATOMS: atom_id res chain seq x y z
N MET A 1 -23.61 2.21 19.26
CA MET A 1 -22.32 1.95 19.93
C MET A 1 -21.25 2.62 19.10
N ASP A 2 -20.97 3.88 19.40
CA ASP A 2 -20.01 4.69 18.65
C ASP A 2 -18.65 4.65 19.34
N GLY A 3 -17.65 4.07 18.68
CA GLY A 3 -16.25 4.18 19.09
C GLY A 3 -15.79 3.19 20.16
N TRP A 4 -16.41 2.01 20.26
CA TRP A 4 -15.90 0.95 21.15
C TRP A 4 -14.53 0.48 20.69
N VAL A 5 -13.56 0.44 21.60
CA VAL A 5 -12.20 -0.02 21.31
C VAL A 5 -12.02 -1.41 21.91
N SER A 6 -11.60 -2.38 21.09
CA SER A 6 -11.31 -3.74 21.56
C SER A 6 -10.10 -3.74 22.50
N PRO A 7 -10.23 -4.20 23.76
CA PRO A 7 -9.11 -4.22 24.71
C PRO A 7 -7.95 -5.13 24.32
N ARG A 8 -8.20 -6.15 23.47
CA ARG A 8 -7.18 -7.13 23.07
C ARG A 8 -6.43 -6.72 21.81
N PHE A 9 -7.10 -6.00 20.91
CA PHE A 9 -6.56 -5.68 19.58
C PHE A 9 -6.33 -4.19 19.35
N GLY A 10 -6.86 -3.30 20.20
CA GLY A 10 -6.79 -1.85 20.01
C GLY A 10 -7.59 -1.32 18.81
N ILE A 11 -8.42 -2.17 18.19
CA ILE A 11 -9.26 -1.81 17.03
C ILE A 11 -10.49 -1.06 17.52
N ARG A 12 -10.80 0.07 16.87
CA ARG A 12 -12.00 0.87 17.16
C ARG A 12 -13.11 0.51 16.19
N PHE A 13 -14.29 0.20 16.74
CA PHE A 13 -15.50 -0.15 16.02
C PHE A 13 -16.45 1.05 16.04
N ARG A 14 -16.89 1.49 14.87
CA ARG A 14 -17.91 2.51 14.71
C ARG A 14 -19.07 1.91 13.93
N LEU A 15 -20.25 1.91 14.53
CA LEU A 15 -21.47 1.49 13.87
C LEU A 15 -22.37 2.72 13.69
N ALA A 16 -22.41 3.27 12.48
CA ALA A 16 -23.16 4.48 12.16
C ALA A 16 -24.12 4.19 10.99
N GLY A 17 -25.41 4.52 11.13
CA GLY A 17 -26.38 4.37 10.04
C GLY A 17 -26.59 2.94 9.52
N GLY A 18 -26.20 1.92 10.29
CA GLY A 18 -26.25 0.51 9.87
C GLY A 18 -24.96 0.00 9.22
N GLU A 19 -23.96 0.86 9.03
CA GLU A 19 -22.66 0.49 8.48
C GLU A 19 -21.61 0.33 9.59
N LEU A 20 -20.88 -0.78 9.54
CA LEU A 20 -19.78 -1.06 10.46
C LEU A 20 -18.46 -0.59 9.84
N THR A 21 -17.84 0.41 10.45
CA THR A 21 -16.50 0.88 10.11
C THR A 21 -15.51 0.46 11.19
N LEU A 22 -14.41 -0.15 10.76
CA LEU A 22 -13.30 -0.58 11.62
C LEU A 22 -12.13 0.39 11.46
N TYR A 23 -11.49 0.74 12.57
CA TYR A 23 -10.24 1.51 12.57
C TYR A 23 -9.15 0.73 13.29
N ALA A 24 -7.96 0.69 12.69
CA ALA A 24 -6.77 0.09 13.24
C ALA A 24 -6.25 0.89 14.46
N PRO A 25 -5.34 0.31 15.27
CA PRO A 25 -4.79 0.99 16.45
C PRO A 25 -4.08 2.32 16.14
N ASN A 26 -3.57 2.48 14.93
CA ASN A 26 -2.97 3.72 14.42
C ASN A 26 -4.01 4.80 14.04
N GLY A 27 -5.30 4.49 14.10
CA GLY A 27 -6.40 5.39 13.77
C GLY A 27 -6.86 5.33 12.30
N GLU A 28 -6.18 4.56 11.45
CA GLU A 28 -6.56 4.41 10.04
C GLU A 28 -7.79 3.52 9.88
N ARG A 29 -8.63 3.78 8.89
CA ARG A 29 -9.77 2.92 8.55
C ARG A 29 -9.25 1.66 7.87
N PHE A 30 -9.80 0.50 8.24
CA PHE A 30 -9.57 -0.72 7.48
C PHE A 30 -10.11 -0.54 6.05
N ALA A 31 -9.24 -0.77 5.07
CA ALA A 31 -9.63 -0.82 3.68
C ALA A 31 -10.61 -1.99 3.46
N THR A 32 -11.57 -1.77 2.58
CA THR A 32 -12.41 -2.84 2.05
C THR A 32 -11.58 -3.77 1.18
N TYR A 33 -12.10 -4.97 0.92
CA TYR A 33 -11.40 -5.93 0.06
C TYR A 33 -11.11 -5.36 -1.35
N LEU A 34 -12.04 -4.58 -1.91
CA LEU A 34 -11.85 -3.93 -3.21
C LEU A 34 -10.74 -2.87 -3.15
N GLU A 35 -10.75 -2.01 -2.12
CA GLU A 35 -9.69 -1.00 -1.92
C GLU A 35 -8.30 -1.67 -1.78
N VAL A 36 -8.20 -2.81 -1.10
CA VAL A 36 -6.94 -3.57 -1.00
C VAL A 36 -6.50 -4.12 -2.36
N LEU A 37 -7.42 -4.64 -3.18
CA LEU A 37 -7.09 -5.13 -4.51
C LEU A 37 -6.60 -3.99 -5.42
N GLU A 38 -7.27 -2.84 -5.39
CA GLU A 38 -6.88 -1.67 -6.18
C GLU A 38 -5.48 -1.16 -5.79
N GLN A 39 -5.20 -1.06 -4.49
CA GLN A 39 -3.88 -0.68 -3.97
C GLN A 39 -2.80 -1.66 -4.44
N ARG A 40 -3.07 -2.97 -4.35
CA ARG A 40 -2.11 -4.00 -4.75
C ARG A 40 -1.82 -3.97 -6.25
N ASP A 41 -2.84 -3.76 -7.08
CA ASP A 41 -2.68 -3.66 -8.53
C ASP A 41 -1.98 -2.35 -8.94
N GLN A 42 -2.19 -1.26 -8.19
CA GLN A 42 -1.46 -0.02 -8.37
C GLN A 42 0.03 -0.19 -8.02
N GLU A 43 0.33 -0.74 -6.84
CA GLU A 43 1.71 -0.99 -6.39
C GLU A 43 2.46 -1.92 -7.35
N ARG A 44 1.78 -2.96 -7.86
CA ARG A 44 2.36 -3.87 -8.86
C ARG A 44 2.76 -3.13 -10.13
N ARG A 45 1.89 -2.27 -10.66
CA ARG A 45 2.16 -1.45 -11.87
C ARG A 45 3.29 -0.46 -11.64
N GLU A 46 3.33 0.19 -10.48
CA GLU A 46 4.39 1.14 -10.13
C GLU A 46 5.75 0.44 -10.03
N LYS A 47 5.80 -0.74 -9.40
CA LYS A 47 7.01 -1.55 -9.30
C LYS A 47 7.50 -2.00 -10.68
N GLU A 48 6.60 -2.49 -11.54
CA GLU A 48 6.94 -2.88 -12.91
C GLU A 48 7.52 -1.69 -13.71
N LEU A 49 6.91 -0.51 -13.58
CA LEU A 49 7.40 0.70 -14.23
C LEU A 49 8.78 1.14 -13.70
N ALA A 50 8.98 1.04 -12.38
CA ALA A 50 10.25 1.38 -11.75
C ALA A 50 11.38 0.44 -12.20
N LEU A 51 11.10 -0.87 -12.29
CA LEU A 51 12.05 -1.86 -12.80
C LEU A 51 12.40 -1.58 -14.27
N ALA A 52 11.40 -1.38 -15.13
CA ALA A 52 11.63 -1.08 -16.54
C ALA A 52 12.45 0.21 -16.74
N ARG A 53 12.25 1.22 -15.90
CA ARG A 53 13.09 2.43 -15.90
C ARG A 53 14.51 2.11 -15.46
N ALA A 54 14.69 1.42 -14.34
CA ALA A 54 16.01 1.06 -13.83
C ALA A 54 16.82 0.25 -14.86
N GLU A 55 16.21 -0.73 -15.53
CA GLU A 55 16.84 -1.50 -16.61
C GLU A 55 17.27 -0.60 -17.77
N ARG A 56 16.42 0.34 -18.17
CA ARG A 56 16.72 1.27 -19.28
C ARG A 56 17.87 2.21 -18.92
N LEU A 57 17.92 2.71 -17.70
CA LEU A 57 19.04 3.52 -17.21
C LEU A 57 20.32 2.70 -17.12
N ALA A 58 20.25 1.47 -16.60
CA ALA A 58 21.41 0.57 -16.52
C ALA A 58 21.98 0.28 -17.92
N ALA A 59 21.13 0.01 -18.90
CA ALA A 59 21.54 -0.20 -20.29
C ALA A 59 22.19 1.07 -20.91
N GLN A 60 21.67 2.26 -20.59
CA GLN A 60 22.27 3.52 -21.03
C GLN A 60 23.65 3.76 -20.40
N LEU A 61 23.80 3.47 -19.11
CA LEU A 61 25.08 3.59 -18.41
C LEU A 61 26.12 2.62 -18.97
N GLN A 62 25.73 1.36 -19.23
CA GLN A 62 26.58 0.38 -19.89
C GLN A 62 26.99 0.83 -21.30
N ALA A 63 26.06 1.39 -22.09
CA ALA A 63 26.37 1.93 -23.42
C ALA A 63 27.34 3.13 -23.37
N LEU A 64 27.34 3.88 -22.26
CA LEU A 64 28.27 4.98 -22.00
C LEU A 64 29.60 4.50 -21.38
N GLY A 65 29.80 3.20 -21.18
CA GLY A 65 31.02 2.62 -20.62
C GLY A 65 31.20 2.87 -19.13
N ILE A 66 30.12 3.24 -18.42
CA ILE A 66 30.13 3.44 -16.98
C ILE A 66 29.67 2.13 -16.34
N GLU A 67 30.62 1.34 -15.84
CA GLU A 67 30.33 0.13 -15.08
C GLU A 67 29.60 0.51 -13.77
N PRO A 68 28.36 0.06 -13.55
CA PRO A 68 27.67 0.31 -12.29
C PRO A 68 28.36 -0.49 -11.18
N VAL A 69 28.81 0.21 -10.12
CA VAL A 69 29.31 -0.43 -8.90
C VAL A 69 28.13 -1.15 -8.23
N ALA A 70 28.25 -2.47 -8.13
CA ALA A 70 27.32 -3.35 -7.43
C ALA A 70 27.34 -3.13 -5.90
#